data_AF-A0A6J4YVL0-F1
#
_entry.id   AF-A0A6J4YVL0-F1
#
_cell.length_a   1.000
_cell.length_b   1.000
_cell.length_c   1.000
_cell.angle_alpha   90.00
_cell.angle_beta   90.00
_cell.angle_gamma   90.00
#
_symmetry.space_group_name_H-M   'P 1'
#
loop_
_entity.id
_entity.type
_entity.pdbx_description
1 polymer ?
#
loop_
_entity_poly.entity_id
_entity_poly.type
_entity_poly.pdbx_seq_one_letter_code
_entity_poly.pdbx_strand_id
1 'polypeptide(L)'
;MHSIVVIAILIVVTAAAGRSEVVVFDDVTTVQTPVRIKVLTKSKFFARGGRLVDIYLDEAHLKKIMTGGDGYGYLKYTPREAGFQPIKARSDGNSASGLHLVTNKSDKTIIIDVEGAFKDAIFSEEIRENSQEVVKALGQEYKIIYISRFVGKGVSRSWLEKEDFPKSVILSWRGAATFKAIKKRGVQLNAVIGSAAVISAAKKHIDNRYTFEESKDGKVVKDWQEILELLKPFTVPEKQQNRLPVKEDDVVPP
;
A
#
# COMPACT_ATOMS: atom_id res chain seq x y z
N MET A 1 47.97 -57.57 -25.78
CA MET A 1 47.16 -56.60 -26.54
C MET A 1 46.05 -56.12 -25.62
N HIS A 2 46.11 -54.87 -25.15
CA HIS A 2 45.08 -54.28 -24.30
C HIS A 2 44.40 -53.17 -25.10
N SER A 3 43.11 -53.33 -25.39
CA SER A 3 42.29 -52.31 -26.04
C SER A 3 41.80 -51.33 -24.96
N ILE A 4 42.26 -50.09 -25.04
CA ILE A 4 41.73 -48.99 -24.23
C ILE A 4 40.58 -48.36 -25.02
N VAL A 5 39.36 -48.49 -24.50
CA VAL A 5 38.19 -47.77 -25.01
C VAL A 5 38.11 -46.43 -24.27
N VAL A 6 38.30 -45.32 -24.99
CA VAL A 6 38.10 -43.98 -24.45
C VAL A 6 36.65 -43.58 -24.75
N ILE A 7 35.82 -43.51 -23.70
CA ILE A 7 34.47 -42.95 -23.79
C ILE A 7 34.56 -41.45 -23.50
N ALA A 8 34.36 -40.64 -24.54
CA ALA A 8 34.18 -39.20 -24.39
C ALA A 8 32.74 -38.91 -23.91
N ILE A 9 32.59 -38.52 -22.65
CA ILE A 9 31.31 -38.05 -22.11
C ILE A 9 31.10 -36.60 -22.55
N LEU A 10 30.19 -36.40 -23.49
CA LEU A 10 29.72 -35.08 -23.90
C LEU A 10 28.76 -34.53 -22.82
N ILE A 11 29.26 -33.64 -21.96
CA ILE A 11 28.43 -32.91 -21.01
C ILE A 11 27.66 -31.83 -21.80
N VAL A 12 26.42 -32.14 -22.17
CA VAL A 12 25.47 -31.13 -22.66
C VAL A 12 24.99 -30.33 -21.44
N VAL A 13 25.64 -29.20 -21.18
CA VAL A 13 25.14 -28.20 -20.24
C VAL A 13 23.93 -27.54 -20.88
N THR A 14 22.72 -28.05 -20.58
CA THR A 14 21.50 -27.32 -20.86
C THR A 14 21.49 -26.09 -19.95
N ALA A 15 21.81 -24.93 -20.52
CA ALA A 15 21.60 -23.67 -19.84
C ALA A 15 20.09 -23.54 -19.56
N ALA A 16 19.66 -23.93 -18.36
CA ALA A 16 18.32 -23.65 -17.90
C ALA A 16 18.14 -22.13 -18.01
N ALA A 17 17.38 -21.69 -19.01
CA ALA A 17 17.04 -20.29 -19.19
C ALA A 17 16.38 -19.84 -17.89
N GLY A 18 17.15 -19.16 -17.04
CA GLY A 18 16.68 -18.74 -15.72
C GLY A 18 15.44 -17.88 -15.94
N ARG A 19 14.27 -18.41 -15.57
CA ARG A 19 12.98 -17.72 -15.70
C ARG A 19 13.12 -16.35 -15.05
N SER A 20 12.92 -15.29 -15.84
CA SER A 20 12.96 -13.94 -15.33
C SER A 20 11.66 -13.65 -14.60
N GLU A 21 11.72 -13.54 -13.28
CA GLU A 21 10.61 -13.06 -12.47
C GLU A 21 10.37 -11.57 -12.78
N VAL A 22 9.12 -11.20 -12.94
CA VAL A 22 8.69 -9.79 -13.02
C VAL A 22 8.16 -9.42 -11.64
N VAL A 23 8.47 -8.23 -11.16
CA VAL A 23 7.91 -7.65 -9.94
C VAL A 23 7.23 -6.36 -10.32
N VAL A 24 6.02 -6.13 -9.80
CA VAL A 24 5.31 -4.86 -9.93
C VAL A 24 5.19 -4.24 -8.55
N PHE A 25 5.61 -2.99 -8.41
CA PHE A 25 5.56 -2.27 -7.14
C PHE A 25 4.18 -1.61 -6.98
N ASP A 26 3.69 -1.56 -5.75
CA ASP A 26 2.52 -0.73 -5.45
C ASP A 26 2.93 0.74 -5.39
N ASP A 27 1.97 1.63 -5.68
CA ASP A 27 2.18 3.06 -5.53
C ASP A 27 0.89 3.80 -5.17
N VAL A 28 1.01 5.04 -4.70
CA VAL A 28 -0.13 5.91 -4.39
C VAL A 28 0.04 7.25 -5.06
N THR A 29 -1.05 7.82 -5.57
CA THR A 29 -1.10 9.15 -6.16
C THR A 29 -2.50 9.74 -6.02
N THR A 30 -2.69 10.99 -6.47
CA THR A 30 -4.04 11.56 -6.63
C THR A 30 -4.48 11.58 -8.09
N VAL A 31 -5.78 11.76 -8.30
CA VAL A 31 -6.35 12.09 -9.62
C VAL A 31 -5.56 13.22 -10.28
N GLN A 32 -5.27 13.06 -11.57
CA GLN A 32 -4.48 13.96 -12.41
C GLN A 32 -3.02 14.21 -11.97
N THR A 33 -2.52 13.52 -10.94
CA THR A 33 -1.10 13.59 -10.55
C THR A 33 -0.33 12.44 -11.18
N PRO A 34 0.70 12.72 -12.02
CA PRO A 34 1.47 11.67 -12.67
C PRO A 34 2.17 10.73 -11.67
N VAL A 35 2.04 9.43 -11.93
CA VAL A 35 2.72 8.35 -11.21
C VAL A 35 3.58 7.54 -12.17
N ARG A 36 4.56 6.80 -11.64
CA ARG A 36 5.38 5.88 -12.43
C ARG A 36 5.02 4.45 -12.05
N ILE A 37 4.41 3.72 -12.97
CA ILE A 37 4.32 2.27 -12.86
C ILE A 37 5.75 1.74 -12.90
N LYS A 38 6.18 1.14 -11.79
CA LYS A 38 7.53 0.60 -11.62
C LYS A 38 7.48 -0.92 -11.71
N VAL A 39 8.35 -1.48 -12.53
CA VAL A 39 8.57 -2.91 -12.64
C VAL A 39 10.04 -3.24 -12.42
N LEU A 40 10.32 -4.47 -11.99
CA LEU A 40 11.66 -5.03 -11.92
C LEU A 40 11.66 -6.40 -12.57
N THR A 41 12.55 -6.63 -13.51
CA THR A 41 12.85 -7.95 -14.05
C THR A 41 14.10 -8.49 -13.35
N LYS A 42 14.01 -9.68 -12.76
CA LYS A 42 15.12 -10.32 -12.03
C LYS A 42 15.17 -11.82 -12.28
N SER A 43 16.32 -12.44 -12.05
CA SER A 43 16.48 -13.88 -11.81
C SER A 43 16.38 -14.14 -10.30
N LYS A 44 16.61 -15.39 -9.86
CA LYS A 44 16.57 -15.75 -8.43
C LYS A 44 17.41 -14.84 -7.54
N PHE A 45 18.56 -14.33 -8.02
CA PHE A 45 19.49 -13.54 -7.20
C PHE A 45 19.94 -12.22 -7.83
N PHE A 46 19.67 -11.97 -9.11
CA PHE A 46 20.21 -10.80 -9.82
C PHE A 46 19.15 -10.09 -10.65
N ALA A 47 19.21 -8.76 -10.73
CA ALA A 47 18.39 -8.03 -11.69
C ALA A 47 18.75 -8.42 -13.13
N ARG A 48 17.77 -8.40 -14.04
CA ARG A 48 17.95 -8.69 -15.46
C ARG A 48 17.46 -7.52 -16.29
N GLY A 49 18.39 -6.73 -16.81
CA GLY A 49 18.06 -5.63 -17.71
C GLY A 49 17.77 -6.03 -19.16
N GLY A 50 17.36 -5.05 -19.96
CA GLY A 50 17.10 -5.21 -21.40
C GLY A 50 15.90 -6.09 -21.72
N ARG A 51 14.93 -6.20 -20.80
CA ARG A 51 13.77 -7.08 -20.94
C ARG A 51 12.56 -6.28 -21.43
N LEU A 52 11.82 -6.85 -22.39
CA LEU A 52 10.55 -6.29 -22.82
C LEU A 52 9.45 -6.71 -21.85
N VAL A 53 8.71 -5.73 -21.35
CA VAL A 53 7.63 -5.93 -20.37
C VAL A 53 6.35 -5.33 -20.91
N ASP A 54 5.32 -6.16 -21.07
CA ASP A 54 3.96 -5.73 -21.35
C ASP A 54 3.29 -5.31 -20.05
N ILE A 55 2.82 -4.06 -19.99
CA ILE A 55 2.11 -3.48 -18.83
C ILE A 55 0.63 -3.38 -19.18
N TYR A 56 -0.20 -3.84 -18.25
CA TYR A 56 -1.65 -3.78 -18.29
C TYR A 56 -2.15 -2.98 -17.08
N LEU A 57 -3.16 -2.15 -17.31
CA LEU A 57 -3.94 -1.48 -16.29
C LEU A 57 -5.32 -2.13 -16.31
N ASP A 58 -5.75 -2.67 -15.18
CA ASP A 58 -6.85 -3.64 -15.13
C ASP A 58 -6.53 -4.83 -16.07
N GLU A 59 -7.40 -5.10 -17.04
CA GLU A 59 -7.20 -6.10 -18.08
C GLU A 59 -6.77 -5.48 -19.43
N ALA A 60 -6.72 -4.16 -19.54
CA ALA A 60 -6.36 -3.47 -20.78
C ALA A 60 -4.85 -3.34 -20.94
N HIS A 61 -4.32 -3.70 -22.11
CA HIS A 61 -2.92 -3.45 -22.44
C HIS A 61 -2.66 -1.95 -22.52
N LEU A 62 -1.70 -1.48 -21.72
CA LEU A 62 -1.37 -0.06 -21.64
C LEU A 62 -0.16 0.26 -22.52
N LYS A 63 0.95 -0.47 -22.34
CA LYS A 63 2.18 -0.27 -23.13
C LYS A 63 3.17 -1.41 -22.96
N LYS A 64 3.98 -1.65 -23.99
CA LYS A 64 5.23 -2.42 -23.88
C LYS A 64 6.41 -1.47 -23.61
N ILE A 65 7.20 -1.76 -22.58
CA ILE A 65 8.42 -1.01 -22.24
C ILE A 65 9.64 -1.93 -22.21
N MET A 66 10.84 -1.35 -22.24
CA MET A 66 12.09 -2.07 -22.03
C MET A 66 12.68 -1.68 -20.66
N THR A 67 13.15 -2.66 -19.90
CA THR A 67 13.87 -2.40 -18.64
C THR A 67 15.30 -1.93 -18.90
N GLY A 68 15.81 -1.05 -18.04
CA GLY A 68 17.21 -0.61 -18.06
C GLY A 68 18.16 -1.75 -17.67
N GLY A 69 19.49 -1.52 -17.78
CA GLY A 69 20.50 -2.52 -17.42
C GLY A 69 20.42 -3.03 -15.97
N ASP A 70 19.86 -2.20 -15.08
CA ASP A 70 19.58 -2.48 -13.68
C ASP A 70 18.32 -3.33 -13.45
N GLY A 71 17.64 -3.74 -14.52
CA GLY A 71 16.39 -4.51 -14.49
C GLY A 71 15.14 -3.68 -14.18
N TYR A 72 15.23 -2.38 -13.92
CA TYR A 72 14.06 -1.56 -13.64
C TYR A 72 13.42 -1.01 -14.91
N GLY A 73 12.10 -1.03 -14.94
CA GLY A 73 11.28 -0.39 -15.98
C GLY A 73 10.34 0.63 -15.36
N TYR A 74 10.09 1.71 -16.09
CA TYR A 74 9.21 2.79 -15.65
C TYR A 74 8.26 3.22 -16.77
N LEU A 75 6.98 3.29 -16.46
CA LEU A 75 5.97 3.88 -17.34
C LEU A 75 5.27 5.03 -16.62
N LYS A 76 5.43 6.25 -17.13
CA LYS A 76 4.68 7.41 -16.62
C LYS A 76 3.21 7.27 -17.02
N TYR A 77 2.33 7.41 -16.05
CA TYR A 77 0.89 7.32 -16.22
C TYR A 77 0.20 8.42 -15.40
N THR A 78 -0.90 8.98 -15.89
CA THR A 78 -1.67 10.01 -15.19
C THR A 78 -3.09 9.50 -15.01
N PRO A 79 -3.50 9.11 -13.79
CA PRO A 79 -4.83 8.57 -13.56
C PRO A 79 -5.90 9.65 -13.67
N ARG A 80 -7.05 9.29 -14.23
CA ARG A 80 -8.20 10.19 -14.42
C ARG A 80 -9.27 10.05 -13.34
N GLU A 81 -9.31 8.91 -12.68
CA GLU A 81 -10.35 8.55 -11.71
C GLU A 81 -9.72 8.00 -10.44
N ALA A 82 -10.39 8.24 -9.31
CA ALA A 82 -10.02 7.71 -8.01
C ALA A 82 -10.42 6.23 -7.89
N GLY A 83 -9.73 5.50 -7.02
CA GLY A 83 -9.97 4.09 -6.77
C GLY A 83 -8.70 3.26 -6.84
N PHE A 84 -8.90 1.95 -6.76
CA PHE A 84 -7.82 0.98 -6.94
C PHE A 84 -7.61 0.67 -8.41
N GLN A 85 -6.35 0.70 -8.83
CA GLN A 85 -5.92 0.40 -10.19
C GLN A 85 -4.97 -0.81 -10.15
N PRO A 86 -5.49 -2.03 -10.35
CA PRO A 86 -4.69 -3.22 -10.60
C PRO A 86 -3.72 -2.98 -11.77
N ILE A 87 -2.46 -3.31 -11.53
CA ILE A 87 -1.42 -3.29 -12.56
C ILE A 87 -0.95 -4.72 -12.76
N LYS A 88 -0.88 -5.19 -14.01
CA LYS A 88 -0.26 -6.47 -14.34
C LYS A 88 0.90 -6.24 -15.28
N ALA A 89 2.00 -6.93 -15.06
CA ALA A 89 3.16 -6.90 -15.95
C ALA A 89 3.50 -8.32 -16.41
N ARG A 90 3.87 -8.48 -17.68
CA ARG A 90 4.25 -9.77 -18.28
C ARG A 90 5.59 -9.66 -19.02
N SER A 91 6.48 -10.63 -18.85
CA SER A 91 7.77 -10.74 -19.54
C SER A 91 8.20 -12.20 -19.60
N ASP A 92 8.63 -12.68 -20.77
CA ASP A 92 9.20 -14.03 -20.97
C ASP A 92 8.39 -15.16 -20.30
N GLY A 93 7.06 -15.14 -20.47
CA GLY A 93 6.13 -16.13 -19.89
C GLY A 93 5.84 -15.98 -18.39
N ASN A 94 6.45 -15.00 -17.72
CA ASN A 94 6.22 -14.69 -16.31
C ASN A 94 5.28 -13.49 -16.18
N SER A 95 4.52 -13.44 -15.09
CA SER A 95 3.65 -12.31 -14.78
C SER A 95 3.64 -11.98 -13.30
N ALA A 96 3.42 -10.72 -12.97
CA ALA A 96 3.19 -10.27 -11.61
C ALA A 96 2.21 -9.11 -11.58
N SER A 97 1.68 -8.85 -10.39
CA SER A 97 0.68 -7.81 -10.17
C SER A 97 1.06 -6.83 -9.08
N GLY A 98 0.69 -5.58 -9.32
CA GLY A 98 0.76 -4.47 -8.40
C GLY A 98 -0.60 -3.80 -8.25
N LEU A 99 -0.66 -2.85 -7.34
CA LEU A 99 -1.84 -2.07 -7.09
C LEU A 99 -1.43 -0.61 -6.99
N HIS A 100 -2.12 0.25 -7.71
CA HIS A 100 -2.09 1.67 -7.46
C HIS A 100 -3.34 2.07 -6.67
N LEU A 101 -3.17 2.93 -5.67
CA LEU A 101 -4.27 3.63 -5.02
C LEU A 101 -4.27 5.06 -5.55
N VAL A 102 -5.36 5.43 -6.22
CA VAL A 102 -5.60 6.79 -6.67
C VAL A 102 -6.63 7.42 -5.74
N THR A 103 -6.25 8.50 -5.06
CA THR A 103 -7.16 9.22 -4.17
C THR A 103 -7.64 10.52 -4.81
N ASN A 104 -8.76 11.06 -4.34
CA ASN A 104 -8.99 12.49 -4.49
C ASN A 104 -8.03 13.26 -3.58
N LYS A 105 -7.81 14.55 -3.85
CA LYS A 105 -6.95 15.40 -3.00
C LYS A 105 -7.56 15.64 -1.61
N SER A 106 -8.89 15.52 -1.49
CA SER A 106 -9.65 15.67 -0.24
C SER A 106 -9.81 14.37 0.54
N ASP A 107 -9.42 13.23 -0.04
CA ASP A 107 -9.55 11.95 0.63
C ASP A 107 -8.56 11.89 1.80
N LYS A 108 -9.09 11.70 3.01
CA LYS A 108 -8.27 11.50 4.19
C LYS A 108 -7.57 10.15 4.11
N THR A 109 -6.27 10.12 4.36
CA THR A 109 -5.47 8.89 4.25
C THR A 109 -4.80 8.55 5.58
N ILE A 110 -4.87 7.28 5.98
CA ILE A 110 -4.11 6.75 7.12
C ILE A 110 -3.00 5.82 6.64
N ILE A 111 -1.86 5.88 7.31
CA ILE A 111 -0.73 4.97 7.08
C ILE A 111 -0.67 3.97 8.22
N ILE A 112 -0.57 2.68 7.89
CA ILE A 112 -0.42 1.60 8.87
C ILE A 112 0.90 0.87 8.60
N ASP A 113 1.80 0.91 9.56
CA ASP A 113 3.05 0.13 9.58
C ASP A 113 2.73 -1.34 9.81
N VAL A 114 2.91 -2.20 8.81
CA VAL A 114 2.53 -3.62 8.95
C VAL A 114 3.33 -4.25 10.09
N GLU A 115 4.66 -4.10 10.08
CA GLU A 115 5.48 -4.77 11.10
C GLU A 115 5.53 -4.02 12.43
N GLY A 116 5.08 -2.77 12.51
CA GLY A 116 5.07 -2.02 13.77
C GLY A 116 3.69 -1.96 14.43
N ALA A 117 2.62 -1.81 13.64
CA ALA A 117 1.25 -1.88 14.12
C ALA A 117 0.80 -3.32 14.37
N PHE A 118 1.46 -4.29 13.72
CA PHE A 118 1.24 -5.72 13.90
C PHE A 118 2.52 -6.44 14.33
N LYS A 119 3.47 -5.72 14.93
CA LYS A 119 4.74 -6.29 15.43
C LYS A 119 4.51 -7.45 16.38
N ASP A 120 3.39 -7.38 17.09
CA ASP A 120 2.89 -8.41 17.97
C ASP A 120 1.70 -9.20 17.40
N ALA A 121 1.31 -9.04 16.14
CA ALA A 121 0.35 -9.99 15.54
C ALA A 121 0.96 -11.39 15.29
N ILE A 122 2.23 -11.57 15.65
CA ILE A 122 2.85 -12.90 15.84
C ILE A 122 2.91 -13.28 17.35
N PHE A 123 2.75 -12.36 18.33
CA PHE A 123 3.06 -12.61 19.76
C PHE A 123 2.20 -11.94 20.87
N SER A 124 1.20 -11.08 20.58
CA SER A 124 0.23 -10.56 21.57
C SER A 124 -1.19 -10.62 21.02
N GLU A 125 -2.02 -11.47 21.63
CA GLU A 125 -3.44 -11.58 21.28
C GLU A 125 -4.20 -10.27 21.55
N GLU A 126 -3.79 -9.49 22.55
CA GLU A 126 -4.43 -8.24 22.97
C GLU A 126 -4.37 -7.14 21.89
N ILE A 127 -3.23 -6.99 21.21
CA ILE A 127 -3.08 -6.02 20.10
C ILE A 127 -3.76 -6.54 18.83
N ARG A 128 -3.89 -7.86 18.67
CA ARG A 128 -4.57 -8.45 17.50
C ARG A 128 -6.08 -8.36 17.64
N GLU A 129 -6.60 -8.41 18.86
CA GLU A 129 -8.03 -8.37 19.15
C GLU A 129 -8.68 -7.13 18.51
N ASN A 130 -9.75 -7.36 17.74
CA ASN A 130 -10.52 -6.34 17.04
C ASN A 130 -9.76 -5.48 16.00
N SER A 131 -8.46 -5.71 15.79
CA SER A 131 -7.64 -4.93 14.86
C SER A 131 -8.21 -4.94 13.43
N GLN A 132 -8.64 -6.12 12.97
CA GLN A 132 -9.26 -6.29 11.67
C GLN A 132 -10.57 -5.48 11.53
N GLU A 133 -11.46 -5.56 12.52
CA GLU A 133 -12.75 -4.87 12.54
C GLU A 133 -12.56 -3.36 12.60
N VAL A 134 -11.63 -2.89 13.43
CA VAL A 134 -11.28 -1.47 13.53
C VAL A 134 -10.70 -0.96 12.21
N VAL A 135 -9.75 -1.68 11.60
CA VAL A 135 -9.14 -1.23 10.34
C VAL A 135 -10.19 -1.24 9.21
N LYS A 136 -11.13 -2.20 9.21
CA LYS A 136 -12.30 -2.19 8.32
C LYS A 136 -13.18 -0.96 8.54
N ALA A 137 -13.49 -0.62 9.79
CA ALA A 137 -14.29 0.55 10.14
C ALA A 137 -13.59 1.85 9.71
N LEU A 138 -12.28 1.99 9.99
CA LEU A 138 -11.48 3.12 9.55
C LEU A 138 -11.46 3.23 8.02
N GLY A 139 -11.44 2.10 7.30
CA GLY A 139 -11.48 2.05 5.84
C GLY A 139 -12.76 2.61 5.19
N GLN A 140 -13.83 2.82 5.97
CA GLN A 140 -15.06 3.47 5.49
C GLN A 140 -14.88 4.98 5.32
N GLU A 141 -14.04 5.62 6.15
CA GLU A 141 -13.80 7.06 6.12
C GLU A 141 -12.44 7.44 5.55
N TYR A 142 -11.46 6.56 5.71
CA TYR A 142 -10.07 6.81 5.36
C TYR A 142 -9.60 5.89 4.24
N LYS A 143 -8.78 6.44 3.33
CA LYS A 143 -7.98 5.61 2.44
C LYS A 143 -6.82 5.02 3.25
N ILE A 144 -6.67 3.70 3.23
CA ILE A 144 -5.61 3.02 3.97
C ILE A 144 -4.40 2.89 3.06
N ILE A 145 -3.20 3.14 3.57
CA ILE A 145 -1.92 2.78 2.94
C ILE A 145 -1.15 1.93 3.94
N TYR A 146 -0.75 0.74 3.53
CA TYR A 146 0.19 -0.05 4.33
C TYR A 146 1.62 0.30 3.96
N ILE A 147 2.52 0.28 4.95
CA ILE A 147 3.97 0.30 4.72
C ILE A 147 4.60 -0.98 5.26
N SER A 148 5.62 -1.46 4.56
CA SER A 148 6.36 -2.66 4.93
C SER A 148 7.85 -2.35 5.05
N ARG A 149 8.45 -2.68 6.19
CA ARG A 149 9.83 -2.37 6.58
C ARG A 149 10.83 -3.46 6.21
N PHE A 150 10.53 -4.69 6.56
CA PHE A 150 11.46 -5.81 6.53
C PHE A 150 10.93 -6.94 5.68
N VAL A 151 9.66 -7.29 5.87
CA VAL A 151 9.04 -8.32 5.06
C VAL A 151 8.70 -7.72 3.69
N GLY A 152 9.01 -8.45 2.63
CA GLY A 152 8.69 -8.01 1.28
C GLY A 152 7.17 -7.94 1.08
N LYS A 153 6.73 -7.07 0.16
CA LYS A 153 5.31 -6.87 -0.20
C LYS A 153 4.50 -8.18 -0.33
N GLY A 154 5.09 -9.24 -0.90
CA GLY A 154 4.42 -10.52 -1.07
C GLY A 154 4.01 -11.17 0.26
N VAL A 155 4.92 -11.20 1.23
CA VAL A 155 4.66 -11.77 2.57
C VAL A 155 3.62 -10.94 3.30
N SER A 156 3.78 -9.62 3.30
CA SER A 156 2.84 -8.70 3.98
C SER A 156 1.44 -8.79 3.38
N ARG A 157 1.33 -8.85 2.04
CA ARG A 157 0.04 -8.99 1.36
C ARG A 157 -0.63 -10.31 1.69
N SER A 158 0.09 -11.44 1.58
CA SER A 158 -0.47 -12.74 1.89
C SER A 158 -0.94 -12.86 3.34
N TRP A 159 -0.21 -12.23 4.28
CA TRP A 159 -0.64 -12.17 5.68
C TRP A 159 -1.89 -11.31 5.87
N LEU A 160 -1.92 -10.08 5.33
CA LEU A 160 -3.10 -9.19 5.41
C LEU A 160 -4.35 -9.84 4.79
N GLU A 161 -4.20 -10.52 3.65
CA GLU A 161 -5.30 -11.23 2.98
C GLU A 161 -5.78 -12.43 3.81
N LYS A 162 -4.85 -13.19 4.42
CA LYS A 162 -5.20 -14.34 5.25
C LYS A 162 -5.98 -13.93 6.50
N GLU A 163 -5.62 -12.81 7.11
CA GLU A 163 -6.30 -12.25 8.29
C GLU A 163 -7.47 -11.32 7.89
N ASP A 164 -7.85 -11.29 6.61
CA ASP A 164 -9.00 -10.55 6.07
C ASP A 164 -9.00 -9.05 6.44
N PHE A 165 -7.82 -8.42 6.39
CA PHE A 165 -7.68 -6.97 6.46
C PHE A 165 -8.12 -6.30 5.15
N PRO A 166 -8.57 -5.02 5.19
CA PRO A 166 -8.92 -4.29 3.98
C PRO A 166 -7.78 -4.27 2.97
N LYS A 167 -8.09 -4.68 1.74
CA LYS A 167 -7.16 -4.63 0.61
C LYS A 167 -6.69 -3.20 0.37
N SER A 168 -5.38 -3.00 0.29
CA SER A 168 -4.80 -1.74 -0.15
C SER A 168 -3.38 -1.90 -0.71
N VAL A 169 -2.75 -0.78 -1.06
CA VAL A 169 -1.36 -0.68 -1.47
C VAL A 169 -0.42 -0.92 -0.29
N ILE A 170 0.69 -1.62 -0.57
CA ILE A 170 1.76 -1.87 0.39
C ILE A 170 3.05 -1.24 -0.14
N LEU A 171 3.43 -0.11 0.45
CA LEU A 171 4.61 0.64 0.04
C LEU A 171 5.84 0.18 0.82
N SER A 172 6.99 0.11 0.15
CA SER A 172 8.27 -0.12 0.85
C SER A 172 8.61 1.08 1.73
N TRP A 173 8.88 0.83 3.00
CA TRP A 173 9.34 1.85 3.92
C TRP A 173 10.75 2.32 3.56
N ARG A 174 10.96 3.64 3.49
CA ARG A 174 12.25 4.29 3.19
C ARG A 174 12.52 5.46 4.13
N GLY A 175 12.06 5.35 5.38
CA GLY A 175 12.14 6.45 6.34
C GLY A 175 11.19 7.61 5.98
N ALA A 176 11.50 8.81 6.48
CA ALA A 176 10.73 10.02 6.24
C ALA A 176 10.51 10.35 4.74
N ALA A 177 11.39 9.83 3.86
CA ALA A 177 11.25 9.98 2.42
C ALA A 177 9.95 9.37 1.87
N THR A 178 9.42 8.30 2.50
CA THR A 178 8.13 7.71 2.13
C THR A 178 7.00 8.73 2.31
N PHE A 179 6.89 9.38 3.47
CA PHE A 179 5.88 10.42 3.72
C PHE A 179 6.03 11.62 2.80
N LYS A 180 7.26 12.09 2.61
CA LYS A 180 7.57 13.20 1.70
C LYS A 180 7.12 12.89 0.26
N ALA A 181 7.37 11.68 -0.22
CA ALA A 181 6.96 11.25 -1.56
C ALA A 181 5.44 11.20 -1.71
N ILE A 182 4.74 10.69 -0.70
CA ILE A 182 3.27 10.60 -0.71
C ILE A 182 2.65 12.02 -0.69
N LYS A 183 3.08 12.90 0.22
CA LYS A 183 2.59 14.30 0.26
C LYS A 183 2.91 15.07 -1.01
N LYS A 184 4.09 14.87 -1.62
CA LYS A 184 4.46 15.51 -2.89
C LYS A 184 3.49 15.17 -4.02
N ARG A 185 2.81 14.01 -3.96
CA ARG A 185 1.79 13.61 -4.93
C ARG A 185 0.38 14.14 -4.60
N GLY A 186 0.25 14.95 -3.56
CA GLY A 186 -1.02 15.59 -3.18
C GLY A 186 -1.92 14.72 -2.29
N VAL A 187 -1.44 13.56 -1.84
CA VAL A 187 -2.21 12.68 -0.93
C VAL A 187 -2.25 13.31 0.46
N GLN A 188 -3.46 13.43 1.02
CA GLN A 188 -3.68 14.03 2.33
C GLN A 188 -3.45 13.00 3.44
N LEU A 189 -2.28 13.08 4.09
CA LEU A 189 -1.95 12.21 5.22
C LEU A 189 -2.57 12.73 6.52
N ASN A 190 -3.55 12.01 7.05
CA ASN A 190 -4.29 12.38 8.25
C ASN A 190 -3.76 11.73 9.51
N ALA A 191 -3.37 10.46 9.43
CA ALA A 191 -2.83 9.73 10.58
C ALA A 191 -1.80 8.68 10.19
N VAL A 192 -0.98 8.28 11.15
CA VAL A 192 -0.10 7.13 11.04
C VAL A 192 -0.17 6.30 12.31
N ILE A 193 -0.30 4.98 12.13
CA ILE A 193 -0.24 3.97 13.19
C ILE A 193 0.97 3.10 12.92
N GLY A 194 1.87 2.98 13.89
CA GLY A 194 3.03 2.12 13.70
C GLY A 194 4.06 2.14 14.82
N SER A 195 5.23 1.55 14.54
CA SER A 195 6.35 1.49 15.47
C SER A 195 6.90 2.88 15.82
N ALA A 196 7.57 3.00 16.96
CA ALA A 196 8.19 4.25 17.42
C ALA A 196 9.12 4.87 16.35
N ALA A 197 9.82 4.03 15.59
CA ALA A 197 10.67 4.48 14.48
C ALA A 197 9.88 5.13 13.33
N VAL A 198 8.71 4.58 12.98
CA VAL A 198 7.82 5.16 11.95
C VAL A 198 7.21 6.47 12.46
N ILE A 199 6.78 6.50 13.72
CA ILE A 199 6.22 7.68 14.37
C ILE A 199 7.21 8.83 14.44
N SER A 200 8.45 8.56 14.86
CA SER A 200 9.50 9.58 14.90
C SER A 200 9.78 10.15 13.50
N ALA A 201 9.82 9.29 12.48
CA ALA A 201 9.97 9.72 11.08
C ALA A 201 8.77 10.53 10.55
N ALA A 202 7.58 10.36 11.13
CA ALA A 202 6.36 11.05 10.74
C ALA A 202 6.18 12.43 11.39
N LYS A 203 7.00 12.78 12.39
CA LYS A 203 6.88 13.98 13.24
C LYS A 203 6.66 15.29 12.48
N LYS A 204 7.30 15.46 11.32
CA LYS A 204 7.20 16.67 10.48
C LYS A 204 6.15 16.57 9.36
N HIS A 205 5.40 15.47 9.29
CA HIS A 205 4.58 15.11 8.14
C HIS A 205 3.12 14.87 8.48
N ILE A 206 2.82 14.34 9.65
CA ILE A 206 1.49 13.88 10.05
C ILE A 206 1.30 14.22 11.53
N ASP A 207 0.22 14.90 11.90
CA ASP A 207 -0.01 15.33 13.28
C ASP A 207 -0.54 14.20 14.17
N ASN A 208 -1.52 13.44 13.66
CA ASN A 208 -2.07 12.30 14.38
C ASN A 208 -1.14 11.09 14.23
N ARG A 209 -0.39 10.77 15.28
CA ARG A 209 0.61 9.72 15.29
C ARG A 209 0.36 8.80 16.48
N TYR A 210 0.03 7.55 16.23
CA TYR A 210 -0.36 6.57 17.25
C TYR A 210 0.56 5.36 17.24
N THR A 211 0.88 4.84 18.42
CA THR A 211 1.76 3.68 18.56
C THR A 211 1.41 2.84 19.78
N PHE A 212 1.66 1.54 19.69
CA PHE A 212 1.61 0.63 20.82
C PHE A 212 2.96 0.54 21.56
N GLU A 213 4.01 1.16 21.02
CA GLU A 213 5.34 1.19 21.60
C GLU A 213 5.57 2.48 22.40
N GLU A 214 6.44 2.45 23.40
CA GLU A 214 6.89 3.67 24.08
C GLU A 214 7.48 4.66 23.07
N SER A 215 7.00 5.91 23.10
CA SER A 215 7.46 6.95 22.19
C SER A 215 7.25 8.34 22.80
N LYS A 216 8.19 9.25 22.48
CA LYS A 216 8.08 10.70 22.80
C LYS A 216 7.49 11.52 21.64
N ASP A 217 7.38 10.91 20.46
CA ASP A 217 7.03 11.61 19.22
C ASP A 217 5.59 11.36 18.76
N GLY A 218 4.84 10.48 19.43
CA GLY A 218 3.43 10.20 19.16
C GLY A 218 2.69 9.77 20.43
N LYS A 219 1.38 9.63 20.30
CA LYS A 219 0.52 9.18 21.40
C LYS A 219 0.63 7.66 21.50
N VAL A 220 1.04 7.19 22.68
CA VAL A 220 0.96 5.77 23.03
C VAL A 220 -0.50 5.43 23.28
N VAL A 221 -0.98 4.37 22.64
CA VAL A 221 -2.35 3.86 22.74
C VAL A 221 -2.31 2.42 23.23
N LYS A 222 -3.36 1.99 23.92
CA LYS A 222 -3.42 0.64 24.50
C LYS A 222 -3.86 -0.42 23.50
N ASP A 223 -4.81 -0.09 22.61
CA ASP A 223 -5.47 -1.04 21.71
C ASP A 223 -5.99 -0.33 20.44
N TRP A 224 -6.50 -1.12 19.49
CA TRP A 224 -7.07 -0.58 18.26
C TRP A 224 -8.38 0.19 18.49
N GLN A 225 -9.13 -0.13 19.54
CA GLN A 225 -10.37 0.56 19.85
C GLN A 225 -10.11 2.02 20.23
N GLU A 226 -9.06 2.29 20.99
CA GLU A 226 -8.64 3.66 21.30
C GLU A 226 -8.26 4.43 20.02
N ILE A 227 -7.59 3.77 19.05
CA ILE A 227 -7.29 4.38 17.75
C ILE A 227 -8.58 4.77 17.02
N LEU A 228 -9.58 3.89 17.02
CA LEU A 228 -10.87 4.16 16.40
C LEU A 228 -11.57 5.36 17.05
N GLU A 229 -11.56 5.47 18.37
CA GLU A 229 -12.15 6.59 19.10
C GLU A 229 -11.44 7.92 18.80
N LEU A 230 -10.11 7.89 18.69
CA LEU A 230 -9.30 9.08 18.38
C LEU A 230 -9.42 9.53 16.92
N LEU A 231 -9.76 8.61 16.01
CA LEU A 231 -9.87 8.88 14.58
C LEU A 231 -11.30 9.05 14.08
N LYS A 232 -12.31 8.66 14.86
CA LYS A 232 -13.69 9.00 14.56
C LYS A 232 -13.84 10.53 14.58
N PRO A 233 -14.39 11.14 13.54
CA PRO A 233 -14.84 12.51 13.65
C PRO A 233 -15.89 12.56 14.77
N PHE A 234 -15.86 13.60 15.61
CA PHE A 234 -17.04 13.97 16.38
C PHE A 234 -18.18 14.20 15.39
N THR A 235 -19.01 13.20 15.15
CA THR A 235 -20.33 13.42 14.56
C THR A 235 -21.09 14.18 15.63
N VAL A 236 -21.18 15.50 15.50
CA VAL A 236 -22.21 16.25 16.23
C VAL A 236 -23.52 15.59 15.84
N PRO A 237 -24.30 15.02 16.77
CA PRO A 237 -25.59 14.46 16.42
C PRO A 237 -26.42 15.60 15.82
N GLU A 238 -26.87 15.42 14.58
CA GLU A 238 -27.84 16.30 13.94
C GLU A 238 -29.19 16.12 14.67
N LYS A 239 -29.35 16.80 15.81
CA LYS A 239 -30.63 16.97 16.47
C LYS A 239 -30.80 18.41 16.92
N GLN A 240 -31.81 19.02 16.30
CA GLN A 240 -32.57 20.21 16.72
C GLN A 240 -32.00 21.59 16.36
N GLN A 241 -31.86 21.86 15.05
CA GLN A 241 -31.90 23.24 14.54
C GLN A 241 -33.03 23.50 13.52
N ASN A 242 -34.03 22.61 13.46
CA ASN A 242 -35.32 22.87 12.81
C ASN A 242 -36.47 22.68 13.80
N ARG A 243 -36.61 23.64 14.73
CA ARG A 243 -37.89 24.06 15.29
C ARG A 243 -37.85 25.58 15.43
N LEU A 244 -38.09 26.27 14.31
CA LEU A 244 -38.65 27.61 14.40
C LEU A 244 -40.10 27.45 14.89
N PRO A 245 -40.55 28.22 15.89
CA PRO A 245 -41.97 28.26 16.21
C PRO A 245 -42.69 28.89 15.02
N VAL A 246 -43.63 28.16 14.44
CA VAL A 246 -44.67 28.74 13.59
C VAL A 246 -45.40 29.74 14.48
N LYS A 247 -45.29 31.03 14.16
CA LYS A 247 -46.20 32.05 14.71
C LYS A 247 -47.59 31.74 14.16
N GLU A 248 -48.44 31.31 15.06
CA GLU A 248 -49.87 31.17 14.84
C GLU A 248 -50.49 32.53 15.16
N ASP A 249 -50.60 33.38 14.15
CA ASP A 249 -51.38 34.62 14.19
C ASP A 249 -52.01 34.84 12.81
N ASP A 250 -53.34 34.70 12.78
CA ASP A 250 -54.34 35.38 11.93
C ASP A 250 -55.48 34.44 11.52
N VAL A 251 -56.30 34.07 12.52
CA VAL A 251 -57.72 33.79 12.30
C VAL A 251 -58.45 35.10 12.54
N VAL A 252 -58.96 35.72 11.47
CA VAL A 252 -59.90 36.84 11.54
C VAL A 252 -61.32 36.28 11.40
N PRO A 253 -62.23 36.52 12.37
CA PRO A 253 -63.68 36.51 12.14
C PRO A 253 -64.22 37.96 12.06
N PRO A 254 -65.46 38.21 11.61
CA PRO A 254 -66.48 37.30 11.08
C PRO A 254 -66.69 37.38 9.55
#